data_AF-A0A2S8BHL7-F1
#
_entry.id   AF-A0A2S8BHL7-F1
#
_cell.length_a   1.000
_cell.length_b   1.000
_cell.length_c   1.000
_cell.angle_alpha   90.00
_cell.angle_beta   90.00
_cell.angle_gamma   90.00
#
_symmetry.space_group_name_H-M   'P 1'
#
loop_
_entity.id
_entity.type
_entity.pdbx_description
1 polymer ?
#
loop_
_entity_poly.entity_id
_entity_poly.type
_entity_poly.pdbx_seq_one_letter_code
_entity_poly.pdbx_strand_id
1 'polypeptide(L)'
;MVNTYGAFGTVGRVRREVILEGTDEAEITDQTVWREYEFKGKPGSVHRLPRQWAPYHLRLDWLMWFAAISPLYAQGWRAAFLARLLKNDRATLRLLRHNPFPNAPPRYVRALLYTYRFTTWRELRRDRAWWHRTLIGEYLPPVALRTAGAASEPRD
;
A
#
# COMPACT_ATOMS: atom_id res chain seq x y z
N MET A 1 2.65 -10.79 -39.33
CA MET A 1 1.61 -10.36 -38.38
C MET A 1 1.86 -11.08 -37.07
N VAL A 2 2.29 -10.38 -36.01
CA VAL A 2 2.56 -11.00 -34.70
C VAL A 2 1.36 -10.77 -33.81
N ASN A 3 0.79 -11.88 -33.32
CA ASN A 3 -0.44 -11.93 -32.56
C ASN A 3 -0.12 -11.82 -31.05
N THR A 4 -0.72 -10.86 -30.36
CA THR A 4 -0.50 -10.61 -28.92
C THR A 4 -1.27 -11.63 -28.08
N TYR A 5 -0.77 -12.85 -27.97
CA TYR A 5 -1.30 -13.85 -27.03
C TYR A 5 -0.57 -13.74 -25.68
N GLY A 6 -1.02 -12.78 -24.89
CA GLY A 6 -0.65 -12.61 -23.49
C GLY A 6 -1.43 -11.42 -22.92
N ALA A 7 -1.92 -11.52 -21.68
CA ALA A 7 -2.71 -10.47 -21.04
C ALA A 7 -2.02 -9.09 -20.95
N PHE A 8 -0.75 -8.98 -21.35
CA PHE A 8 0.05 -7.75 -21.36
C PHE A 8 0.93 -7.71 -22.61
N GLY A 9 0.66 -6.76 -23.53
CA GLY A 9 1.40 -6.60 -24.79
C GLY A 9 2.82 -6.06 -24.66
N THR A 10 3.22 -5.56 -23.49
CA THR A 10 4.60 -5.17 -23.14
C THR A 10 4.81 -5.31 -21.62
N VAL A 11 5.97 -5.83 -21.20
CA VAL A 11 6.37 -5.83 -19.78
C VAL A 11 7.01 -4.48 -19.47
N GLY A 12 6.26 -3.60 -18.82
CA GLY A 12 6.77 -2.30 -18.38
C GLY A 12 7.95 -2.44 -17.41
N ARG A 13 9.03 -1.69 -17.64
CA ARG A 13 10.18 -1.61 -16.71
C ARG A 13 9.90 -0.74 -15.48
N VAL A 14 8.81 0.03 -15.53
CA VAL A 14 8.34 0.93 -14.48
C VAL A 14 7.03 0.39 -13.94
N ARG A 15 6.91 0.31 -12.62
CA ARG A 15 5.75 -0.24 -11.92
C ARG A 15 5.22 0.79 -10.92
N ARG A 16 3.95 1.15 -11.03
CA ARG A 16 3.29 1.99 -10.02
C ARG A 16 2.84 1.13 -8.86
N GLU A 17 3.02 1.63 -7.64
CA GLU A 17 2.72 0.90 -6.41
C GLU A 17 2.08 1.84 -5.39
N VAL A 18 0.94 1.42 -4.87
CA VAL A 18 0.32 2.06 -3.70
C VAL A 18 0.98 1.50 -2.45
N ILE A 19 1.53 2.40 -1.63
CA ILE A 19 2.12 2.11 -0.33
C ILE A 19 1.16 2.60 0.75
N LEU A 20 0.83 1.73 1.70
CA LEU A 20 -0.03 2.06 2.82
C LEU A 20 0.83 2.35 4.04
N GLU A 21 0.51 3.44 4.71
CA GLU A 21 1.19 3.87 5.91
C GLU A 21 0.18 4.14 7.01
N GLY A 22 0.55 3.84 8.24
CA GLY A 22 -0.20 4.24 9.41
C GLY A 22 0.62 5.13 10.34
N THR A 23 -0.07 5.81 11.24
CA THR A 23 0.51 6.45 12.43
C THR A 23 -0.44 6.26 13.62
N ASP A 24 0.12 6.10 14.81
CA ASP A 24 -0.56 6.07 16.11
C ASP A 24 -0.54 7.44 16.80
N GLU A 25 0.08 8.44 16.19
CA GLU A 25 0.13 9.79 16.72
C GLU A 25 -1.25 10.42 16.81
N ALA A 26 -1.44 11.28 17.82
CA ALA A 26 -2.72 11.87 18.14
C ALA A 26 -3.17 12.92 17.13
N GLU A 27 -2.23 13.65 16.56
CA GLU A 27 -2.47 14.74 15.62
C GLU A 27 -1.50 14.62 14.46
N ILE A 28 -1.96 14.99 13.26
CA ILE A 28 -1.12 14.97 12.06
C ILE A 28 -0.45 16.33 11.95
N THR A 29 0.87 16.32 12.08
CA THR A 29 1.77 17.45 11.85
C THR A 29 2.77 17.13 10.73
N ASP A 30 3.57 18.10 10.31
CA ASP A 30 4.65 17.89 9.33
C ASP A 30 5.76 16.96 9.83
N GLN A 31 5.84 16.72 11.15
CA GLN A 31 6.82 15.83 11.77
C GLN A 31 6.28 14.41 12.04
N THR A 32 5.01 14.15 11.67
CA THR A 32 4.35 12.86 11.92
C THR A 32 5.16 11.73 11.31
N VAL A 33 5.45 10.71 12.13
CA VAL A 33 6.12 9.49 11.71
C VAL A 33 5.10 8.52 11.13
N TRP A 34 5.28 8.20 9.86
CA TRP A 34 4.47 7.25 9.12
C TRP A 34 5.20 5.92 8.96
N ARG A 35 4.52 4.81 9.28
CA ARG A 35 5.09 3.45 9.20
C ARG A 35 4.38 2.63 8.14
N GLU A 36 5.15 2.05 7.23
CA GLU A 36 4.65 1.29 6.08
C GLU A 36 4.14 -0.11 6.45
N TYR A 37 2.97 -0.47 5.93
CA TYR A 37 2.53 -1.86 5.85
C TYR A 37 3.23 -2.55 4.68
N GLU A 38 3.84 -3.71 4.94
CA GLU A 38 4.45 -4.49 3.86
C GLU A 38 3.52 -5.57 3.34
N PHE A 39 3.55 -5.75 2.04
CA PHE A 39 2.79 -6.77 1.33
C PHE A 39 3.69 -7.94 0.92
N LYS A 40 3.08 -9.10 0.65
CA LYS A 40 3.83 -10.34 0.37
C LYS A 40 4.39 -10.32 -1.04
N GLY A 41 3.53 -10.17 -2.02
CA GLY A 41 3.78 -10.27 -3.45
C GLY A 41 4.47 -9.06 -4.07
N LYS A 42 3.92 -7.88 -3.82
CA LYS A 42 4.30 -6.65 -4.51
C LYS A 42 5.58 -6.01 -3.93
N PRO A 43 6.27 -5.15 -4.70
CA PRO A 43 7.35 -4.31 -4.19
C PRO A 43 6.89 -3.45 -2.99
N GLY A 44 7.84 -3.23 -2.08
CA GLY A 44 7.70 -2.42 -0.87
C GLY A 44 9.08 -1.87 -0.53
N SER A 45 9.74 -2.43 0.49
CA SER A 45 11.14 -2.10 0.81
C SER A 45 12.06 -2.23 -0.43
N VAL A 46 12.90 -1.22 -0.65
CA VAL A 46 13.83 -1.15 -1.79
C VAL A 46 14.94 -2.20 -1.71
N HIS A 47 15.25 -2.69 -0.50
CA HIS A 47 16.26 -3.72 -0.27
C HIS A 47 15.70 -5.14 -0.44
N ARG A 48 14.42 -5.26 -0.78
CA ARG A 48 13.76 -6.55 -0.89
C ARG A 48 13.84 -7.11 -2.31
N LEU A 49 14.48 -8.27 -2.43
CA LEU A 49 14.48 -9.06 -3.66
C LEU A 49 13.03 -9.45 -4.06
N PRO A 50 12.64 -9.29 -5.34
CA PRO A 50 11.38 -9.82 -5.83
C PRO A 50 11.36 -11.34 -5.70
N ARG A 51 10.30 -11.89 -5.12
CA ARG A 51 10.16 -13.35 -4.94
C ARG A 51 9.29 -13.94 -6.03
N GLN A 52 9.58 -15.20 -6.39
CA GLN A 52 8.67 -16.02 -7.16
C GLN A 52 7.53 -16.50 -6.26
N TRP A 53 6.28 -16.17 -6.63
CA TRP A 53 5.08 -16.52 -5.88
C TRP A 53 4.24 -17.63 -6.50
N ALA A 54 4.51 -17.97 -7.77
CA ALA A 54 3.88 -19.11 -8.42
C ALA A 54 4.11 -20.39 -7.59
N PRO A 55 3.10 -21.26 -7.44
CA PRO A 55 1.77 -21.23 -8.08
C PRO A 55 0.70 -20.45 -7.29
N TYR A 56 1.05 -19.76 -6.19
CA TYR A 56 0.10 -19.08 -5.32
C TYR A 56 -0.39 -17.75 -5.88
N HIS A 57 -1.69 -17.47 -5.71
CA HIS A 57 -2.30 -16.20 -6.09
C HIS A 57 -2.56 -15.33 -4.86
N LEU A 58 -1.71 -14.32 -4.64
CA LEU A 58 -1.83 -13.39 -3.53
C LEU A 58 -2.91 -12.34 -3.83
N ARG A 59 -4.17 -12.65 -3.48
CA ARG A 59 -5.35 -11.86 -3.87
C ARG A 59 -5.25 -10.38 -3.48
N LEU A 60 -4.85 -10.06 -2.25
CA LEU A 60 -4.75 -8.67 -1.81
C LEU A 60 -3.66 -7.91 -2.59
N ASP A 61 -2.47 -8.49 -2.75
CA ASP A 61 -1.39 -7.93 -3.55
C ASP A 61 -1.81 -7.68 -5.01
N TRP A 62 -2.57 -8.60 -5.58
CA TRP A 62 -3.11 -8.50 -6.93
C TRP A 62 -4.13 -7.35 -7.06
N LEU A 63 -5.04 -7.22 -6.09
CA LEU A 63 -5.98 -6.09 -6.04
C LEU A 63 -5.26 -4.74 -5.87
N MET A 64 -4.20 -4.69 -5.06
CA MET A 64 -3.39 -3.48 -4.88
C MET A 64 -2.64 -3.08 -6.16
N TRP A 65 -2.22 -4.06 -6.97
CA TRP A 65 -1.60 -3.77 -8.26
C TRP A 65 -2.60 -3.07 -9.21
N PHE A 66 -3.85 -3.53 -9.28
CA PHE A 66 -4.89 -2.81 -10.03
C PHE A 66 -5.21 -1.43 -9.44
N ALA A 67 -5.26 -1.33 -8.11
CA ALA A 67 -5.47 -0.04 -7.43
C ALA A 67 -4.41 1.00 -7.84
N ALA A 68 -3.16 0.58 -8.06
CA ALA A 68 -2.07 1.45 -8.53
C ALA A 68 -2.18 1.85 -10.01
N ILE A 69 -2.92 1.09 -10.82
CA ILE A 69 -3.23 1.44 -12.22
C ILE A 69 -4.35 2.48 -12.25
N SER A 70 -5.43 2.24 -11.52
CA SER A 70 -6.54 3.18 -11.39
C SER A 70 -7.23 3.04 -10.03
N PRO A 71 -7.49 4.15 -9.33
CA PRO A 71 -8.26 4.13 -8.08
C PRO A 71 -9.67 3.55 -8.21
N LEU A 72 -10.23 3.50 -9.43
CA LEU A 72 -11.54 2.92 -9.70
C LEU A 72 -11.61 1.42 -9.34
N TYR A 73 -10.53 0.67 -9.59
CA TYR A 73 -10.46 -0.76 -9.24
C TYR A 73 -10.50 -1.02 -7.73
N ALA A 74 -10.25 0.00 -6.92
CA ALA A 74 -10.28 -0.10 -5.47
C ALA A 74 -11.64 0.29 -4.86
N GLN A 75 -12.54 0.94 -5.60
CA GLN A 75 -13.75 1.56 -5.03
C GLN A 75 -14.62 0.59 -4.22
N GLY A 76 -14.82 -0.64 -4.70
CA GLY A 76 -15.70 -1.61 -4.05
C GLY A 76 -15.18 -2.20 -2.73
N TRP A 77 -13.89 -2.06 -2.42
CA TRP A 77 -13.29 -2.73 -1.25
C TRP A 77 -12.35 -1.86 -0.42
N ARG A 78 -11.86 -0.73 -0.95
CA ARG A 78 -10.88 0.14 -0.28
C ARG A 78 -11.34 0.62 1.08
N ALA A 79 -12.58 1.13 1.18
CA ALA A 79 -13.10 1.65 2.45
C ALA A 79 -13.18 0.56 3.53
N ALA A 80 -13.67 -0.62 3.18
CA ALA A 80 -13.74 -1.76 4.10
C ALA A 80 -12.34 -2.22 4.52
N PHE A 81 -11.38 -2.26 3.58
CA PHE A 81 -10.00 -2.61 3.88
C PHE A 81 -9.32 -1.61 4.83
N LEU A 82 -9.44 -0.31 4.58
CA LEU A 82 -8.90 0.74 5.46
C LEU A 82 -9.53 0.68 6.86
N ALA A 83 -10.85 0.50 6.94
CA ALA A 83 -11.53 0.35 8.22
C ALA A 83 -11.03 -0.87 9.01
N ARG A 84 -10.68 -1.97 8.32
CA ARG A 84 -10.09 -3.16 8.95
C ARG A 84 -8.65 -2.92 9.40
N LEU A 85 -7.85 -2.15 8.67
CA LEU A 85 -6.51 -1.74 9.12
C LEU A 85 -6.58 -0.86 10.38
N LEU A 86 -7.46 0.15 10.37
CA LEU A 86 -7.69 1.05 11.52
C LEU A 86 -8.32 0.34 12.73
N LYS A 87 -8.84 -0.89 12.56
CA LYS A 87 -9.32 -1.75 13.65
C LYS A 87 -8.33 -2.85 14.03
N ASN A 88 -7.17 -2.91 13.38
CA ASN A 88 -6.18 -3.98 13.53
C ASN A 88 -6.79 -5.39 13.34
N ASP A 89 -7.70 -5.55 12.37
CA ASP A 89 -8.40 -6.81 12.12
C ASP A 89 -7.42 -7.96 11.79
N ARG A 90 -7.32 -8.94 12.69
CA ARG A 90 -6.33 -10.04 12.61
C ARG A 90 -6.43 -10.82 11.30
N ALA A 91 -7.63 -11.07 10.80
CA ALA A 91 -7.82 -11.81 9.55
C ALA A 91 -7.22 -11.06 8.35
N THR A 92 -7.46 -9.75 8.29
CA THR A 92 -6.92 -8.86 7.26
C THR A 92 -5.40 -8.72 7.37
N LEU A 93 -4.87 -8.54 8.58
CA LEU A 93 -3.43 -8.39 8.79
C LEU A 93 -2.63 -9.62 8.39
N ARG A 94 -3.22 -10.84 8.48
CA ARG A 94 -2.58 -12.07 7.99
C ARG A 94 -2.35 -12.08 6.47
N LEU A 95 -3.03 -11.22 5.71
CA LEU A 95 -2.79 -11.06 4.28
C LEU A 95 -1.51 -10.25 4.00
N LEU A 96 -1.12 -9.38 4.94
CA LEU A 96 0.09 -8.57 4.86
C LEU A 96 1.32 -9.39 5.29
N ARG A 97 2.49 -8.92 4.88
CA ARG A 97 3.78 -9.47 5.31
C ARG A 97 4.20 -8.90 6.66
N HIS A 98 4.06 -7.59 6.85
CA HIS A 98 4.45 -6.89 8.05
C HIS A 98 3.36 -5.90 8.46
N ASN A 99 3.03 -5.92 9.74
CA ASN A 99 2.18 -4.93 10.40
C ASN A 99 3.07 -4.11 11.36
N PRO A 100 3.23 -2.79 11.13
CA PRO A 100 4.00 -1.94 12.04
C PRO A 100 3.28 -1.60 13.36
N PHE A 101 2.02 -2.04 13.51
CA PHE A 101 1.14 -1.75 14.64
C PHE A 101 0.69 -3.04 15.38
N PRO A 102 1.61 -3.82 15.97
CA PRO A 102 1.27 -5.11 16.57
C PRO A 102 0.43 -4.99 17.86
N ASN A 103 0.59 -3.90 18.61
CA ASN A 103 0.03 -3.75 19.95
C ASN A 103 -1.31 -2.99 19.98
N ALA A 104 -1.45 -1.96 19.14
CA ALA A 104 -2.63 -1.12 19.05
C ALA A 104 -2.86 -0.71 17.59
N PRO A 105 -4.11 -0.52 17.14
CA PRO A 105 -4.39 -0.02 15.78
C PRO A 105 -3.75 1.36 15.56
N PRO A 106 -3.39 1.71 14.31
CA PRO A 106 -3.05 3.10 13.98
C PRO A 106 -4.28 3.99 14.15
N ARG A 107 -4.06 5.25 14.50
CA ARG A 107 -5.11 6.28 14.57
C ARG A 107 -5.45 6.82 13.18
N TYR A 108 -4.44 6.92 12.31
CA TYR A 108 -4.59 7.36 10.93
C TYR A 108 -3.92 6.39 9.97
N VAL A 109 -4.52 6.20 8.80
CA VAL A 109 -3.92 5.48 7.67
C VAL A 109 -3.95 6.39 6.45
N ARG A 110 -2.86 6.44 5.69
CA ARG A 110 -2.78 7.13 4.40
C ARG A 110 -2.25 6.19 3.33
N ALA A 111 -2.31 6.63 2.08
CA ALA A 111 -1.73 5.89 0.97
C ALA A 111 -0.97 6.81 0.02
N LEU A 112 0.23 6.39 -0.35
CA LEU A 112 1.11 7.11 -1.29
C LEU A 112 1.30 6.31 -2.56
N LEU A 113 1.48 6.99 -3.69
CA LEU A 113 1.75 6.38 -4.97
C LEU A 113 3.21 6.57 -5.35
N TYR A 114 3.91 5.46 -5.58
CA TYR A 114 5.31 5.43 -5.98
C TYR A 114 5.46 4.81 -7.36
N THR A 115 6.48 5.25 -8.09
CA THR A 115 7.02 4.50 -9.23
C THR A 115 8.23 3.69 -8.77
N TYR A 116 8.26 2.42 -9.13
CA TYR A 116 9.35 1.50 -8.89
C TYR A 116 10.02 1.14 -10.22
N ARG A 117 11.35 1.09 -10.22
CA ARG A 117 12.16 0.46 -11.27
C ARG A 117 13.20 -0.43 -10.62
N PHE A 118 13.70 -1.41 -11.37
CA PHE A 118 14.89 -2.13 -10.93
C PHE A 118 16.11 -1.20 -10.87
N THR A 119 16.97 -1.47 -9.89
CA THR A 119 18.33 -0.93 -9.87
C THR A 119 19.16 -1.56 -10.97
N THR A 120 20.12 -0.80 -11.49
CA THR A 120 21.19 -1.33 -12.33
C THR A 120 22.14 -2.18 -11.50
N TRP A 121 22.97 -2.99 -12.17
CA TRP A 121 24.03 -3.76 -11.50
C TRP A 121 24.99 -2.90 -10.67
N ARG A 122 25.29 -1.68 -11.13
CA ARG A 122 26.16 -0.73 -10.42
C ARG A 122 25.49 -0.19 -9.15
N GLU A 123 24.23 0.21 -9.24
CA GLU A 123 23.42 0.66 -8.09
C GLU A 123 23.27 -0.47 -7.05
N LEU A 124 22.96 -1.70 -7.51
CA LEU A 124 22.83 -2.86 -6.62
C LEU A 124 24.13 -3.16 -5.85
N ARG A 125 25.28 -3.12 -6.52
CA ARG A 125 26.57 -3.34 -5.83
C ARG A 125 26.91 -2.25 -4.82
N ARG A 126 26.56 -1.00 -5.10
CA ARG A 126 26.83 0.14 -4.23
C ARG A 126 25.89 0.20 -3.02
N ASP A 127 24.59 0.13 -3.28
CA ASP A 127 23.54 0.45 -2.30
C ASP A 127 22.90 -0.79 -1.67
N ARG A 128 23.15 -1.97 -2.26
CA ARG A 128 22.46 -3.22 -1.92
C ARG A 128 20.93 -3.08 -1.95
N ALA A 129 20.44 -2.20 -2.83
CA ALA A 129 19.02 -2.04 -3.13
C ALA A 129 18.69 -2.78 -4.42
N TRP A 130 17.52 -3.40 -4.47
CA TRP A 130 16.98 -4.06 -5.66
C TRP A 130 16.08 -3.13 -6.48
N TRP A 131 15.54 -2.10 -5.83
CA TRP A 131 14.59 -1.18 -6.42
C TRP A 131 15.01 0.26 -6.18
N HIS A 132 14.74 1.12 -7.16
CA HIS A 132 14.54 2.54 -6.91
C HIS A 132 13.06 2.82 -6.84
N ARG A 133 12.67 3.64 -5.87
CA ARG A 133 11.31 4.18 -5.78
C ARG A 133 11.31 5.69 -5.75
N THR A 134 10.35 6.30 -6.44
CA THR A 134 10.13 7.75 -6.44
C THR A 134 8.68 8.02 -6.09
N LEU A 135 8.43 8.87 -5.10
CA LEU A 135 7.09 9.32 -4.76
C LEU A 135 6.57 10.17 -5.92
N ILE A 136 5.40 9.82 -6.45
CA ILE A 136 4.79 10.56 -7.57
C ILE A 136 3.46 11.22 -7.19
N GLY A 137 2.94 10.94 -6.01
CA GLY A 137 1.78 11.64 -5.49
C GLY A 137 1.13 10.93 -4.31
N GLU A 138 0.13 11.60 -3.76
CA GLU A 138 -0.76 11.02 -2.76
C GLU A 138 -1.84 10.18 -3.45
N TYR A 139 -2.08 8.97 -2.95
CA TYR A 139 -3.16 8.09 -3.43
C TYR A 139 -4.43 8.22 -2.58
N LEU A 140 -4.25 8.45 -1.28
CA LEU A 140 -5.32 8.68 -0.31
C LEU A 140 -4.78 9.57 0.81
N PRO A 141 -5.48 10.67 1.16
CA PRO A 141 -5.12 11.46 2.33
C PRO A 141 -5.25 10.64 3.61
N PRO A 142 -4.65 11.11 4.72
CA PRO A 142 -4.88 10.52 6.02
C PRO A 142 -6.36 10.37 6.35
N VAL A 143 -6.77 9.15 6.70
CA VAL A 143 -8.12 8.83 7.16
C VAL A 143 -8.07 8.18 8.53
N ALA A 144 -9.07 8.48 9.35
CA ALA A 144 -9.32 7.86 10.65
C ALA A 144 -10.70 7.21 10.66
N LEU A 145 -10.95 6.34 11.65
CA LEU A 145 -12.31 5.89 11.92
C LEU A 145 -13.14 7.08 12.37
N ARG A 146 -14.32 7.26 11.75
CA ARG A 146 -15.31 8.18 12.31
C ARG A 146 -15.72 7.67 13.68
N THR A 147 -15.39 8.42 14.73
CA THR A 147 -16.01 8.22 16.05
C THR A 147 -17.47 8.63 15.91
N ALA A 148 -18.40 7.69 16.09
CA ALA A 148 -19.80 8.05 16.23
C ALA A 148 -19.96 8.74 17.61
N GLY A 149 -20.25 10.04 17.64
CA GLY A 149 -20.52 10.73 18.91
C GLY A 149 -20.54 12.26 18.84
N ALA A 150 -21.64 12.83 18.36
CA ALA A 150 -22.31 14.00 18.96
C ALA A 150 -23.69 14.12 18.30
N ALA A 151 -24.73 13.64 18.99
CA ALA A 151 -26.10 13.99 18.66
C ALA A 151 -26.23 15.52 18.79
N SER A 152 -26.67 16.19 17.73
CA SER A 152 -27.15 17.56 17.82
C SER A 152 -28.50 17.53 18.50
N GLU A 153 -28.54 17.85 19.80
CA GLU A 153 -29.76 18.32 20.45
C GLU A 153 -30.22 19.60 19.76
N PRO A 154 -31.51 19.72 19.38
CA PRO A 154 -32.07 20.99 18.95
C PRO A 154 -32.07 21.94 20.16
N ARG A 155 -31.50 23.13 19.98
CA ARG A 155 -31.73 24.25 20.90
C ARG A 155 -33.15 24.76 20.69
N ASP A 156 -33.82 25.00 21.82
CA ASP A 156 -35.17 25.59 21.95
C ASP A 156 -35.39 26.85 21.10
#